data_AF-A0A3D0M6U9-F1
#
_entry.id   AF-A0A3D0M6U9-F1
#
_cell.length_a   1.000
_cell.length_b   1.000
_cell.length_c   1.000
_cell.angle_alpha   90.00
_cell.angle_beta   90.00
_cell.angle_gamma   90.00
#
_symmetry.space_group_name_H-M   'P 1'
#
loop_
_entity.id
_entity.type
_entity.pdbx_description
1 polymer ?
#
loop_
_entity_poly.entity_id
_entity_poly.type
_entity_poly.pdbx_seq_one_letter_code
_entity_poly.pdbx_strand_id
1 'polypeptide(L)'
;MYEDFARVYDEFMTTIPYTQWADYAETLWKHYKIGYEKDQKEKPSLVLDLACGTGSLTVELAKRGYDIIGADSSMDMLNCARDKMASEGVLDKILL
;
A
#
# COMPACT_ATOMS: atom_id res chain seq x y z
N MET A 1 -4.41 -16.89 -16.38
CA MET A 1 -3.62 -15.94 -17.20
C MET A 1 -2.98 -14.83 -16.35
N TYR A 2 -3.56 -14.44 -15.19
CA TYR A 2 -2.90 -13.54 -14.23
C TYR A 2 -2.10 -14.27 -13.13
N GLU A 3 -2.44 -15.53 -12.78
CA GLU A 3 -1.69 -16.35 -11.81
C GLU A 3 -0.18 -16.41 -12.03
N ASP A 4 0.26 -16.71 -13.26
CA ASP A 4 1.69 -16.81 -13.56
C ASP A 4 2.38 -15.44 -13.51
N PHE A 5 1.69 -14.38 -13.95
CA PHE A 5 2.26 -13.04 -14.03
C PHE A 5 2.41 -12.40 -12.65
N ALA A 6 1.47 -12.64 -11.72
CA ALA A 6 1.52 -12.09 -10.36
C ALA A 6 2.78 -12.53 -9.60
N ARG A 7 3.22 -13.78 -9.78
CA ARG A 7 4.42 -14.32 -9.10
C ARG A 7 5.72 -13.70 -9.58
N VAL A 8 5.85 -13.44 -10.88
CA VAL A 8 7.03 -12.76 -11.46
C VAL A 8 6.88 -11.24 -11.49
N TYR A 9 5.70 -10.69 -11.19
CA TYR A 9 5.43 -9.25 -11.20
C TYR A 9 6.39 -8.50 -10.29
N ASP A 10 6.59 -9.00 -9.07
CA ASP A 10 7.50 -8.38 -8.11
C ASP A 10 8.95 -8.41 -8.60
N GLU A 11 9.37 -9.47 -9.30
CA GLU A 11 10.73 -9.55 -9.89
C GLU A 11 10.95 -8.45 -10.94
N PHE A 12 9.95 -8.17 -11.78
CA PHE A 12 10.00 -7.08 -12.75
C PHE A 12 9.90 -5.69 -12.08
N MET A 13 9.17 -5.59 -10.98
CA MET A 13 8.92 -4.33 -10.27
C MET A 13 9.97 -3.99 -9.20
N THR A 14 11.03 -4.80 -9.04
CA THR A 14 12.15 -4.54 -8.12
C THR A 14 12.79 -3.16 -8.29
N THR A 15 12.72 -2.60 -9.49
CA THR A 15 13.29 -1.28 -9.82
C THR A 15 12.35 -0.11 -9.51
N ILE A 16 11.09 -0.37 -9.13
CA ILE A 16 10.13 0.68 -8.77
C ILE A 16 10.45 1.21 -7.37
N PRO A 17 10.66 2.52 -7.21
CA PRO A 17 11.02 3.10 -5.93
C PRO A 17 9.77 3.37 -5.07
N TYR A 18 9.10 2.32 -4.58
CA TYR A 18 7.87 2.44 -3.78
C TYR A 18 8.04 3.32 -2.54
N THR A 19 9.20 3.26 -1.88
CA THR A 19 9.56 4.15 -0.77
C THR A 19 9.52 5.62 -1.20
N GLN A 20 10.06 5.97 -2.37
CA GLN A 20 10.05 7.36 -2.87
C GLN A 20 8.63 7.81 -3.22
N TRP A 21 7.79 6.90 -3.72
CA TRP A 21 6.39 7.20 -3.99
C TRP A 21 5.61 7.46 -2.70
N ALA A 22 5.84 6.65 -1.66
CA ALA A 22 5.26 6.88 -0.34
C ALA A 22 5.74 8.22 0.26
N ASP A 23 7.04 8.55 0.15
CA ASP A 23 7.59 9.84 0.59
C ASP A 23 6.92 11.02 -0.13
N TYR A 24 6.71 10.88 -1.44
CA TYR A 24 6.05 11.89 -2.25
C TYR A 24 4.58 12.05 -1.85
N ALA A 25 3.86 10.96 -1.63
CA ALA A 25 2.48 10.98 -1.14
C ALA A 25 2.37 11.68 0.22
N GLU A 26 3.21 11.34 1.20
CA GLU A 26 3.24 12.00 2.51
C GLU A 26 3.54 13.50 2.40
N THR A 27 4.44 13.89 1.49
CA THR A 27 4.75 15.28 1.20
C THR A 27 3.53 16.03 0.69
N LEU A 28 2.80 15.45 -0.27
CA LEU A 28 1.57 16.04 -0.81
C LEU A 28 0.48 16.13 0.25
N TRP A 29 0.24 15.07 1.02
CA TRP A 29 -0.77 15.08 2.09
C TRP A 29 -0.48 16.16 3.13
N LYS A 30 0.79 16.32 3.52
CA LYS A 30 1.21 17.36 4.46
C LYS A 30 1.06 18.76 3.88
N HIS A 31 1.45 18.96 2.62
CA HIS A 31 1.41 20.27 1.95
C HIS A 31 -0.03 20.75 1.77
N TYR A 32 -0.90 19.87 1.28
CA TYR A 32 -2.31 20.18 1.02
C TYR A 32 -3.25 19.91 2.20
N LYS A 33 -2.71 19.45 3.34
CA LYS A 33 -3.49 19.08 4.55
C LYS A 33 -4.57 18.04 4.26
N ILE A 34 -4.30 17.10 3.35
CA ILE A 34 -5.22 16.01 2.99
C ILE A 34 -5.32 15.03 4.16
N GLY A 35 -6.53 14.79 4.64
CA GLY A 35 -6.79 13.84 5.74
C GLY A 35 -6.33 14.31 7.12
N TYR A 36 -5.88 15.56 7.25
CA TYR A 36 -5.66 16.18 8.56
C TYR A 36 -7.00 16.72 9.07
N GLU A 37 -7.36 16.39 10.31
CA GLU A 37 -8.56 16.97 10.92
C GLU A 37 -8.37 18.47 11.18
N LYS A 38 -9.47 19.23 11.18
CA LYS A 38 -9.47 20.69 11.28
C LYS A 38 -8.70 21.25 12.49
N ASP A 39 -8.58 20.46 13.56
CA ASP A 39 -7.95 20.86 14.82
C ASP A 39 -6.82 19.92 15.28
N GLN A 40 -6.40 18.93 14.47
CA GLN A 40 -5.38 17.97 14.86
C GLN A 40 -4.07 18.11 14.09
N LYS A 41 -2.96 17.94 14.81
CA LYS A 41 -1.59 17.82 14.26
C LYS A 41 -1.35 16.49 13.53
N GLU A 42 -2.34 15.61 13.50
CA GLU A 42 -2.17 14.21 13.12
C GLU A 42 -2.51 13.97 11.65
N LYS A 43 -1.71 13.09 11.06
CA LYS A 43 -1.77 12.64 9.67
C LYS A 43 -3.04 11.80 9.42
N PRO A 44 -3.45 11.58 8.15
CA PRO A 44 -4.51 10.62 7.83
C PRO A 44 -4.23 9.28 8.49
N SER A 45 -5.23 8.71 9.15
CA SER A 45 -5.15 7.39 9.78
C SER A 45 -5.42 6.24 8.81
N LEU A 46 -6.31 6.47 7.83
CA LEU A 46 -6.78 5.47 6.86
C LEU A 46 -6.51 5.89 5.42
N VAL A 47 -5.89 5.00 4.63
CA VAL A 47 -5.60 5.22 3.21
C VAL A 47 -6.20 4.09 2.36
N LEU A 48 -6.75 4.45 1.19
CA LEU A 48 -7.24 3.49 0.19
C LEU A 48 -6.23 3.41 -0.96
N ASP A 49 -5.70 2.21 -1.20
CA ASP A 49 -4.83 1.87 -2.32
C ASP A 49 -5.64 1.14 -3.40
N LEU A 50 -6.03 1.88 -4.45
CA LEU A 50 -6.84 1.36 -5.56
C LEU A 50 -5.96 0.75 -6.64
N ALA A 51 -6.35 -0.44 -7.12
CA ALA A 51 -5.53 -1.28 -8.00
C ALA A 51 -4.17 -1.58 -7.37
N CYS A 52 -4.20 -2.06 -6.12
CA CYS A 52 -3.00 -2.25 -5.30
C CYS A 52 -2.07 -3.37 -5.80
N GLY A 53 -2.52 -4.21 -6.74
CA GLY A 53 -1.75 -5.32 -7.28
C GLY A 53 -1.26 -6.27 -6.17
N THR A 54 0.03 -6.60 -6.20
CA THR A 54 0.70 -7.45 -5.18
C THR A 54 1.02 -6.70 -3.88
N GLY A 55 0.50 -5.49 -3.69
CA GLY A 55 0.50 -4.77 -2.41
C GLY A 55 1.82 -4.12 -1.99
N SER A 56 2.78 -3.89 -2.90
CA SER A 56 4.09 -3.32 -2.53
C SER A 56 4.00 -1.93 -1.91
N LEU A 57 3.20 -1.03 -2.49
CA LEU A 57 2.95 0.30 -1.91
C LEU A 57 2.09 0.21 -0.64
N THR A 58 1.06 -0.66 -0.67
CA THR A 58 0.19 -0.95 0.48
C THR A 58 1.00 -1.34 1.72
N VAL A 59 1.95 -2.26 1.57
CA VAL A 59 2.84 -2.73 2.65
C VAL A 59 3.79 -1.62 3.11
N GLU A 60 4.37 -0.85 2.17
CA GLU A 60 5.25 0.27 2.51
C GLU A 60 4.53 1.31 3.37
N LEU A 61 3.29 1.68 3.01
CA LEU A 61 2.48 2.61 3.80
C LEU A 61 2.08 2.00 5.15
N ALA A 62 1.70 0.72 5.21
CA ALA A 62 1.38 0.07 6.48
C ALA A 62 2.57 0.06 7.45
N LYS A 63 3.80 -0.18 6.97
CA LYS A 63 5.04 -0.10 7.77
C LYS A 63 5.30 1.31 8.33
N ARG A 64 4.78 2.35 7.68
CA ARG A 64 4.84 3.75 8.15
C ARG A 64 3.72 4.08 9.16
N GLY A 65 2.92 3.10 9.55
CA GLY A 65 1.91 3.20 10.59
C GLY A 65 0.57 3.76 10.11
N TYR A 66 0.25 3.59 8.83
CA TYR A 66 -1.09 3.87 8.29
C TYR A 66 -1.94 2.60 8.35
N ASP A 67 -3.23 2.75 8.64
CA ASP A 67 -4.20 1.68 8.38
C ASP A 67 -4.60 1.79 6.89
N ILE A 68 -4.65 0.65 6.18
CA ILE A 68 -4.82 0.63 4.73
C ILE A 68 -6.01 -0.25 4.34
N ILE A 69 -6.74 0.20 3.32
CA ILE A 69 -7.63 -0.66 2.53
C ILE A 69 -6.97 -0.80 1.16
N GLY A 70 -6.63 -2.03 0.76
CA GLY A 70 -6.14 -2.33 -0.59
C GLY A 70 -7.26 -2.96 -1.41
N ALA A 71 -7.46 -2.50 -2.64
CA ALA A 71 -8.45 -3.09 -3.53
C ALA A 71 -7.82 -3.39 -4.90
N ASP A 72 -8.05 -4.59 -5.41
CA ASP A 72 -7.69 -4.97 -6.76
C ASP A 72 -8.80 -5.85 -7.37
N SER A 73 -8.94 -5.78 -8.69
CA SER A 73 -9.89 -6.61 -9.44
C SER A 73 -9.43 -8.07 -9.58
N SER A 74 -8.13 -8.32 -9.40
CA SER A 74 -7.53 -9.65 -9.52
C SER A 74 -7.37 -10.32 -8.16
N MET A 75 -8.13 -11.39 -7.94
CA MET A 75 -8.01 -12.20 -6.72
C MET A 75 -6.61 -12.81 -6.57
N ASP A 76 -5.95 -13.13 -7.68
CA ASP A 76 -4.57 -13.67 -7.67
C ASP A 76 -3.58 -12.64 -7.12
N MET A 77 -3.73 -11.36 -7.53
CA MET A 77 -2.92 -10.27 -7.01
C MET A 77 -3.14 -10.07 -5.51
N LEU A 78 -4.41 -10.09 -5.07
CA LEU A 78 -4.77 -9.96 -3.65
C LEU A 78 -4.24 -11.12 -2.80
N ASN A 79 -4.18 -12.34 -3.34
CA ASN A 79 -3.56 -13.47 -2.66
C ASN A 79 -2.05 -13.25 -2.47
N CYS A 80 -1.33 -12.85 -3.52
CA CYS A 80 0.08 -12.49 -3.42
C CYS A 80 0.32 -11.32 -2.44
N ALA A 81 -0.55 -10.32 -2.46
CA ALA A 81 -0.51 -9.19 -1.54
C ALA A 81 -0.67 -9.66 -0.09
N ARG A 82 -1.65 -10.52 0.20
CA ARG A 82 -1.88 -11.08 1.54
C ARG A 82 -0.67 -11.88 2.04
N ASP A 83 -0.05 -12.70 1.20
CA ASP A 83 1.15 -13.46 1.56
C ASP A 83 2.32 -12.52 1.90
N LYS A 84 2.53 -11.47 1.08
CA LYS A 84 3.55 -10.43 1.32
C LYS A 84 3.30 -9.69 2.64
N MET A 85 2.05 -9.31 2.92
CA MET A 85 1.67 -8.66 4.18
C MET A 85 1.97 -9.56 5.39
N ALA A 86 1.73 -10.86 5.27
CA ALA A 86 2.04 -11.84 6.30
C ALA A 86 3.55 -11.94 6.55
N SER A 87 4.36 -12.06 5.48
CA SER A 87 5.81 -12.14 5.60
C SER A 87 6.44 -10.87 6.18
N GLU A 88 5.82 -9.73 5.95
CA GLU A 88 6.29 -8.42 6.41
C GLU A 88 5.70 -8.01 7.77
N GLY A 89 4.80 -8.82 8.34
CA GLY A 89 4.25 -8.63 9.68
C GLY A 89 3.30 -7.44 9.81
N VAL A 90 2.54 -7.11 8.76
CA VAL A 90 1.64 -5.94 8.71
C VAL A 90 0.16 -6.29 8.46
N LEU A 91 -0.23 -7.55 8.62
CA LEU A 91 -1.60 -8.01 8.37
C LEU A 91 -2.66 -7.30 9.23
N ASP A 92 -2.33 -6.89 10.45
CA ASP A 92 -3.25 -6.19 11.36
C ASP A 92 -3.56 -4.75 10.92
N LYS A 93 -2.78 -4.22 9.98
CA LYS A 93 -2.89 -2.85 9.45
C LYS A 93 -3.60 -2.77 8.11
N ILE A 94 -3.90 -3.89 7.47
CA ILE A 94 -4.37 -3.90 6.08
C ILE A 94 -5.62 -4.74 5.92
N LEU A 95 -6.66 -4.13 5.34
CA LEU A 95 -7.84 -4.81 4.83
C LEU A 95 -7.71 -4.95 3.30
N LEU A 96 -7.93 -6.17 2.78
CA LEU A 96 -7.99 -6.49 1.35
C LEU A 96 -9.40 -6.94 0.96
#